data_AF-A0A6A7N3Y4-F1
#
_entry.id   AF-A0A6A7N3Y4-F1
#
_cell.length_a   1.000
_cell.length_b   1.000
_cell.length_c   1.000
_cell.angle_alpha   90.00
_cell.angle_beta   90.00
_cell.angle_gamma   90.00
#
_symmetry.space_group_name_H-M   'P 1'
#
loop_
_entity.id
_entity.type
_entity.pdbx_description
1 polymer ?
#
loop_
_entity_poly.entity_id
_entity_poly.type
_entity_poly.pdbx_seq_one_letter_code
_entity_poly.pdbx_strand_id
1 'polypeptide(L)'
;MTALLALPVAANIEPANVDEFFSAKELSGLNELIRLRNVQSRTGLCCGWFRFERPRGSGLEISMRDGQFSLAMIKILLPLLWLAAFECHGATPSIADFFEKAAKKAGALKDYGSARKVEKGAQPELVVQGSTITFNGKPLVLGQRIEQWQKIIGKGAVCARRNERPLWCKWDGLGIEIAGSFDHPAQVAQINVRFNRDADEGLYDLRARDAQGNPIDPVWLSKGVFPGYLEFDGFGIDKHTRFWEIQANVDRQRNLRCGLLNCHQPHGTLGGTADLYMVLNSGDKYGELREFTIASGSEQNK
;
A
#
# COMPACT_ATOMS: atom_id res chain seq x y z
N MET A 1 -56.40 -21.70 -31.85
CA MET A 1 -56.89 -20.85 -30.74
C MET A 1 -55.78 -19.89 -30.37
N THR A 2 -55.93 -18.64 -30.76
CA THR A 2 -54.94 -17.57 -30.59
C THR A 2 -55.47 -16.67 -29.50
N ALA A 3 -54.75 -16.54 -28.39
CA ALA A 3 -55.05 -15.56 -27.36
C ALA A 3 -53.91 -14.55 -27.30
N LEU A 4 -54.18 -13.34 -27.82
CA LEU A 4 -53.45 -12.14 -27.46
C LEU A 4 -53.97 -11.68 -26.10
N LEU A 5 -53.07 -11.36 -25.17
CA LEU A 5 -53.38 -10.55 -23.99
C LEU A 5 -52.28 -9.50 -23.82
N ALA A 6 -52.70 -8.25 -23.72
CA ALA A 6 -51.87 -7.07 -23.54
C ALA A 6 -51.86 -6.61 -22.06
N LEU A 7 -50.65 -6.26 -21.58
CA LEU A 7 -50.22 -5.28 -20.54
C LEU A 7 -50.87 -5.31 -19.13
N PRO A 8 -50.11 -4.94 -18.06
CA PRO A 8 -50.07 -3.52 -17.69
C PRO A 8 -48.71 -2.93 -17.24
N VAL A 9 -48.75 -1.60 -17.31
CA VAL A 9 -47.87 -0.53 -16.84
C VAL A 9 -47.44 -0.62 -15.36
N ALA A 10 -46.21 -0.13 -15.12
CA ALA A 10 -45.63 0.41 -13.88
C ALA A 10 -46.06 -0.16 -12.52
N ALA A 11 -45.14 -0.83 -11.84
CA ALA A 11 -45.13 -0.95 -10.39
C ALA A 11 -43.85 -0.31 -9.83
N ASN A 12 -44.03 0.75 -9.04
CA ASN A 12 -43.03 1.22 -8.09
C ASN A 12 -42.66 0.05 -7.16
N ILE A 13 -41.39 -0.35 -7.16
CA ILE A 13 -40.85 -1.30 -6.20
C ILE A 13 -39.89 -0.52 -5.30
N GLU A 14 -40.28 -0.31 -4.05
CA GLU A 14 -39.39 0.19 -3.00
C GLU A 14 -38.25 -0.82 -2.76
N PRO A 15 -37.01 -0.37 -2.51
CA PRO A 15 -35.91 -1.29 -2.23
C PRO A 15 -36.12 -1.96 -0.87
N ALA A 16 -36.32 -3.27 -0.89
CA ALA A 16 -36.37 -4.10 0.30
C ALA A 16 -35.05 -4.01 1.09
N ASN A 17 -35.18 -4.00 2.42
CA ASN A 17 -34.08 -3.83 3.37
C ASN A 17 -33.06 -4.99 3.26
N VAL A 18 -31.78 -4.66 3.02
CA VAL A 18 -30.69 -5.61 2.70
C VAL A 18 -30.05 -6.22 3.96
N ASP A 19 -30.54 -5.84 5.15
CA ASP A 19 -29.92 -6.20 6.44
C ASP A 19 -30.07 -7.70 6.82
N GLU A 20 -30.72 -8.54 6.00
CA GLU A 20 -30.96 -9.97 6.31
C GLU A 20 -30.02 -10.98 5.60
N PHE A 21 -29.15 -10.56 4.68
CA PHE A 21 -28.63 -11.53 3.69
C PHE A 21 -27.23 -12.10 3.87
N PHE A 22 -26.36 -11.57 4.74
CA PHE A 22 -24.98 -12.08 4.84
C PHE A 22 -24.44 -12.14 6.25
N SER A 23 -23.97 -13.32 6.66
CA SER A 23 -23.15 -13.50 7.86
C SER A 23 -21.68 -13.15 7.58
N ALA A 24 -20.94 -12.76 8.63
CA ALA A 24 -19.50 -12.45 8.54
C ALA A 24 -18.65 -13.59 7.95
N LYS A 25 -19.14 -14.84 8.02
CA LYS A 25 -18.47 -16.02 7.48
C LYS A 25 -18.60 -16.15 5.95
N GLU A 26 -19.68 -15.61 5.38
CA GLU A 26 -19.92 -15.62 3.92
C GLU A 26 -19.10 -14.54 3.20
N LEU A 27 -18.74 -13.46 3.91
CA LEU A 27 -17.88 -12.39 3.40
C LEU A 27 -16.40 -12.79 3.29
N SER A 28 -15.91 -13.76 4.08
CA SER A 28 -14.52 -14.24 3.95
C SER A 28 -14.31 -15.09 2.69
N GLY A 29 -15.33 -15.84 2.25
CA GLY A 29 -15.31 -16.58 0.99
C GLY A 29 -15.30 -15.67 -0.25
N LEU A 30 -15.84 -14.46 -0.15
CA LEU A 30 -15.83 -13.47 -1.23
C LEU A 30 -14.43 -12.89 -1.51
N ASN A 31 -13.56 -12.83 -0.50
CA ASN A 31 -12.16 -12.40 -0.69
C ASN A 31 -11.35 -13.38 -1.57
N GLU A 32 -11.66 -14.68 -1.54
CA GLU A 32 -11.07 -15.66 -2.46
C GLU A 32 -11.57 -15.48 -3.90
N LEU A 33 -12.86 -15.16 -4.08
CA LEU A 33 -13.47 -14.87 -5.38
C LEU A 33 -12.89 -13.60 -6.03
N ILE A 34 -12.58 -12.58 -5.24
CA ILE A 34 -11.88 -11.36 -5.72
C ILE A 34 -10.46 -11.70 -6.19
N ARG A 35 -9.80 -12.67 -5.53
CA ARG A 35 -8.48 -13.18 -5.93
C ARG A 35 -8.53 -13.87 -7.29
N LEU A 36 -9.56 -14.67 -7.55
CA LEU A 36 -9.75 -15.36 -8.84
C LEU A 36 -10.08 -14.39 -9.99
N ARG A 37 -10.82 -13.31 -9.73
CA ARG A 37 -11.16 -12.30 -10.75
C ARG A 37 -9.93 -11.52 -11.26
N ASN A 38 -8.95 -11.26 -10.38
CA ASN A 38 -7.69 -10.61 -10.76
C ASN A 38 -6.76 -11.51 -11.61
N VAL A 39 -6.97 -12.83 -11.62
CA VAL A 39 -6.25 -13.73 -12.53
C VAL A 39 -6.89 -13.71 -13.92
N GLN A 40 -8.21 -13.57 -14.02
CA GLN A 40 -8.92 -13.54 -15.30
C GLN A 40 -8.78 -12.23 -16.09
N SER A 41 -8.63 -11.08 -15.44
CA SER A 41 -8.51 -9.79 -16.16
C SER A 41 -7.20 -9.65 -16.98
N ARG A 42 -6.21 -10.54 -16.77
CA ARG A 42 -4.98 -10.59 -17.59
C ARG A 42 -5.14 -11.30 -18.94
N THR A 43 -6.30 -11.90 -19.24
CA THR A 43 -6.48 -12.74 -20.45
C THR A 43 -7.35 -12.14 -21.55
N GLY A 44 -7.87 -10.91 -21.38
CA GLY A 44 -8.42 -10.13 -22.51
C GLY A 44 -9.52 -10.80 -23.34
N LEU A 45 -10.44 -11.56 -22.73
CA LEU A 45 -11.58 -12.17 -23.42
C LEU A 45 -12.91 -11.67 -22.82
N CYS A 46 -13.54 -10.74 -23.53
CA CYS A 46 -14.94 -10.36 -23.31
C CYS A 46 -15.86 -11.11 -24.28
N CYS A 47 -17.09 -11.36 -23.80
CA CYS A 47 -18.29 -11.73 -24.55
C CYS A 47 -18.43 -13.19 -25.02
N GLY A 48 -18.75 -14.10 -24.09
CA GLY A 48 -19.44 -15.35 -24.42
C GLY A 48 -20.95 -15.12 -24.53
N TRP A 49 -21.57 -15.56 -25.62
CA TRP A 49 -23.03 -15.58 -25.78
C TRP A 49 -23.56 -16.95 -25.34
N PHE A 50 -24.57 -16.99 -24.47
CA PHE A 50 -25.27 -18.22 -24.12
C PHE A 50 -26.59 -18.30 -24.88
N ARG A 51 -26.79 -19.41 -25.61
CA ARG A 51 -28.07 -19.74 -26.26
C ARG A 51 -28.79 -20.77 -25.40
N PHE A 52 -29.97 -20.41 -24.88
CA PHE A 52 -30.85 -21.36 -24.19
C PHE A 52 -31.88 -21.92 -25.18
N GLU A 53 -31.79 -23.21 -25.48
CA GLU A 53 -32.85 -23.94 -26.16
C GLU A 53 -33.70 -24.68 -25.13
N ARG A 54 -35.03 -24.47 -25.16
CA ARG A 54 -35.98 -25.21 -24.34
C ARG A 54 -36.33 -26.53 -25.04
N PRO A 55 -36.17 -27.69 -24.39
CA PRO A 55 -36.98 -28.86 -24.72
C PRO A 55 -38.39 -28.67 -24.15
N ARG A 56 -39.41 -29.05 -24.93
CA ARG A 56 -40.79 -29.06 -24.44
C ARG A 56 -40.96 -30.17 -23.42
N GLY A 57 -41.30 -29.80 -22.19
CA GLY A 57 -41.97 -30.68 -21.23
C GLY A 57 -41.09 -31.53 -20.32
N SER A 58 -40.32 -30.90 -19.44
CA SER A 58 -39.94 -31.40 -18.09
C SER A 58 -39.14 -30.30 -17.37
N GLY A 59 -39.00 -30.41 -16.05
CA GLY A 59 -38.45 -29.38 -15.17
C GLY A 59 -37.05 -28.89 -15.51
N LEU A 60 -36.67 -27.77 -14.90
CA LEU A 60 -35.38 -27.09 -15.08
C LEU A 60 -34.28 -27.94 -14.42
N GLU A 61 -33.67 -28.84 -15.19
CA GLU A 61 -32.59 -29.71 -14.72
C GLU A 61 -31.24 -29.15 -15.21
N ILE A 62 -30.46 -28.59 -14.29
CA ILE A 62 -29.07 -28.22 -14.54
C ILE A 62 -28.24 -29.46 -14.19
N SER A 63 -27.85 -30.22 -15.20
CA SER A 63 -26.87 -31.30 -15.05
C SER A 63 -25.51 -30.83 -15.55
N MET A 64 -24.54 -30.79 -14.64
CA MET A 64 -23.11 -30.79 -14.97
C MET A 64 -22.41 -31.81 -14.09
N ARG A 65 -21.44 -32.50 -14.70
CA ARG A 65 -20.59 -33.51 -14.07
C ARG A 65 -19.87 -32.92 -12.85
N ASP A 66 -20.05 -33.63 -11.75
CA ASP A 66 -19.26 -33.60 -10.52
C ASP A 66 -19.33 -32.32 -9.66
N GLY A 67 -20.41 -32.22 -8.87
CA GLY A 67 -20.43 -31.44 -7.63
C GLY A 67 -21.80 -30.90 -7.23
N GLN A 68 -22.34 -31.30 -6.08
CA GLN A 68 -23.51 -30.67 -5.47
C GLN A 68 -23.12 -29.26 -4.98
N PHE A 69 -23.68 -28.22 -5.59
CA PHE A 69 -23.63 -26.87 -5.02
C PHE A 69 -24.56 -26.80 -3.81
N SER A 70 -24.07 -26.24 -2.70
CA SER A 70 -24.94 -25.85 -1.60
C SER A 70 -25.84 -24.69 -2.04
N LEU A 71 -27.07 -24.64 -1.52
CA LEU A 71 -28.05 -23.56 -1.73
C LEU A 71 -27.48 -22.15 -1.49
N ALA A 72 -26.39 -22.03 -0.71
CA ALA A 72 -25.68 -20.79 -0.45
C ALA A 72 -25.00 -20.22 -1.72
N MET A 73 -24.44 -21.06 -2.59
CA MET A 73 -23.77 -20.59 -3.80
C MET A 73 -24.76 -20.08 -4.86
N ILE A 74 -25.94 -20.69 -4.95
CA ILE A 74 -27.02 -20.25 -5.84
C ILE A 74 -27.52 -18.85 -5.42
N LYS A 75 -27.61 -18.58 -4.11
CA LYS A 75 -27.98 -17.26 -3.57
C LYS A 75 -26.94 -16.16 -3.85
N ILE A 76 -25.66 -16.51 -4.03
CA ILE A 76 -24.59 -15.55 -4.36
C ILE A 76 -24.52 -15.31 -5.88
N LEU A 77 -24.71 -16.37 -6.69
CA LEU A 77 -24.59 -16.28 -8.15
C LEU A 77 -25.78 -15.55 -8.80
N LEU A 78 -27.00 -15.68 -8.26
CA LEU A 78 -28.18 -15.01 -8.80
C LEU A 78 -28.10 -13.47 -8.79
N PRO A 79 -27.73 -12.79 -7.68
CA PRO A 79 -27.58 -11.33 -7.68
C PRO A 79 -26.38 -10.86 -8.52
N LEU A 80 -25.31 -11.65 -8.63
CA LEU A 80 -24.19 -11.36 -9.54
C LEU A 80 -24.60 -11.44 -11.02
N LEU A 81 -25.42 -12.43 -11.38
CA LEU A 81 -26.02 -12.55 -12.72
C LEU A 81 -27.04 -11.44 -13.01
N TRP A 82 -27.79 -11.00 -11.98
CA TRP A 82 -28.70 -9.85 -12.07
C TRP A 82 -27.96 -8.52 -12.26
N LEU A 83 -26.83 -8.33 -11.58
CA LEU A 83 -25.97 -7.16 -11.72
C LEU A 83 -25.32 -7.09 -13.11
N ALA A 84 -24.92 -8.23 -13.68
CA ALA A 84 -24.39 -8.30 -15.04
C ALA A 84 -25.44 -7.96 -16.12
N ALA A 85 -26.73 -8.17 -15.83
CA ALA A 85 -27.81 -7.84 -16.75
C ALA A 85 -28.18 -6.34 -16.77
N PHE A 86 -27.73 -5.55 -15.79
CA PHE A 86 -28.04 -4.12 -15.67
C PHE A 86 -26.98 -3.17 -16.28
N GLU A 87 -25.90 -3.69 -16.86
CA GLU A 87 -24.80 -2.87 -17.42
C GLU A 87 -25.11 -2.14 -18.74
N CYS A 88 -26.37 -2.09 -19.19
CA CYS A 88 -26.72 -1.40 -20.44
C CYS A 88 -27.21 0.05 -20.30
N HIS A 89 -27.42 0.61 -19.11
CA HIS A 89 -27.91 1.99 -19.00
C HIS A 89 -27.23 2.78 -17.87
N GLY A 90 -26.25 3.61 -18.25
CA GLY A 90 -25.95 4.89 -17.62
C GLY A 90 -25.35 4.90 -16.21
N ALA A 91 -24.07 5.28 -16.14
CA ALA A 91 -23.38 5.79 -14.94
C ALA A 91 -23.57 4.95 -13.65
N THR A 92 -23.13 3.69 -13.69
CA THR A 92 -22.97 2.93 -12.45
C THR A 92 -21.76 3.44 -11.67
N PRO A 93 -21.88 3.68 -10.35
CA PRO A 93 -20.71 3.80 -9.49
C PRO A 93 -19.87 2.53 -9.66
N SER A 94 -18.55 2.67 -9.66
CA SER A 94 -17.69 1.53 -9.95
C SER A 94 -18.01 0.41 -8.95
N ILE A 95 -17.94 -0.84 -9.41
CA ILE A 95 -18.11 -2.02 -8.54
C ILE A 95 -17.19 -1.92 -7.30
N ALA A 96 -16.01 -1.29 -7.45
CA ALA A 96 -15.10 -1.00 -6.34
C ALA A 96 -15.71 -0.07 -5.28
N ASP A 97 -16.41 0.99 -5.68
CA ASP A 97 -17.09 1.91 -4.74
C ASP A 97 -18.23 1.22 -3.98
N PHE A 98 -18.93 0.30 -4.65
CA PHE A 98 -19.97 -0.51 -4.00
C PHE A 98 -19.38 -1.47 -2.96
N PHE A 99 -18.30 -2.17 -3.31
CA PHE A 99 -17.60 -3.04 -2.37
C PHE A 99 -16.99 -2.26 -1.19
N GLU A 100 -16.43 -1.07 -1.45
CA GLU A 100 -15.89 -0.23 -0.38
C GLU A 100 -17.01 0.23 0.57
N LYS A 101 -18.16 0.66 0.05
CA LYS A 101 -19.33 1.01 0.87
C LYS A 101 -19.87 -0.19 1.67
N ALA A 102 -19.98 -1.36 1.04
CA ALA A 102 -20.43 -2.58 1.69
C ALA A 102 -19.46 -3.02 2.81
N ALA A 103 -18.15 -2.97 2.55
CA ALA A 103 -17.14 -3.31 3.54
C ALA A 103 -17.05 -2.29 4.69
N LYS A 104 -17.28 -0.99 4.43
CA LYS A 104 -17.44 0.03 5.48
C LYS A 104 -18.68 -0.24 6.34
N LYS A 105 -19.84 -0.49 5.71
CA LYS A 105 -21.11 -0.77 6.42
C LYS A 105 -21.03 -2.07 7.24
N ALA A 106 -20.31 -3.08 6.75
CA ALA A 106 -20.07 -4.34 7.46
C ALA A 106 -19.00 -4.25 8.56
N GLY A 107 -18.39 -3.07 8.80
CA GLY A 107 -17.32 -2.89 9.77
C GLY A 107 -16.00 -3.60 9.39
N ALA A 108 -15.92 -4.15 8.16
CA ALA A 108 -14.72 -4.80 7.63
C ALA A 108 -13.66 -3.77 7.21
N LEU A 109 -14.09 -2.59 6.77
CA LEU A 109 -13.26 -1.39 6.67
C LEU A 109 -13.57 -0.51 7.88
N LYS A 110 -12.61 -0.37 8.79
CA LYS A 110 -12.70 0.67 9.82
C LYS A 110 -12.77 2.02 9.11
N ASP A 111 -13.67 2.89 9.55
CA ASP A 111 -13.67 4.28 9.11
C ASP A 111 -12.44 4.95 9.75
N TYR A 112 -11.41 5.17 8.94
CA TYR A 112 -10.14 5.75 9.40
C TYR A 112 -10.21 7.28 9.52
N GLY A 113 -11.35 7.89 9.15
CA GLY A 113 -11.51 9.33 9.08
C GLY A 113 -10.82 9.94 7.86
N SER A 114 -10.69 11.25 7.86
CA SER A 114 -9.95 11.99 6.83
C SER A 114 -8.49 12.10 7.24
N ALA A 115 -7.58 11.79 6.30
CA ALA A 115 -6.16 12.00 6.52
C ALA A 115 -5.87 13.47 6.80
N ARG A 116 -4.92 13.73 7.70
CA ARG A 116 -4.49 15.10 7.96
C ARG A 116 -3.80 15.67 6.73
N LYS A 117 -3.91 16.98 6.57
CA LYS A 117 -3.11 17.74 5.61
C LYS A 117 -1.85 18.22 6.31
N VAL A 118 -0.69 17.82 5.81
CA VAL A 118 0.61 18.36 6.25
C VAL A 118 0.93 19.57 5.37
N GLU A 119 1.26 20.69 6.00
CA GLU A 119 1.57 21.93 5.28
C GLU A 119 2.91 21.82 4.53
N LYS A 120 2.92 22.32 3.29
CA LYS A 120 4.13 22.41 2.47
C LYS A 120 4.97 23.61 2.91
N GLY A 121 6.28 23.53 2.69
CA GLY A 121 7.18 24.69 2.74
C GLY A 121 8.24 24.68 3.84
N ALA A 122 8.28 23.67 4.71
CA ALA A 122 9.43 23.47 5.59
C ALA A 122 10.68 23.07 4.79
N GLN A 123 11.85 23.50 5.26
CA GLN A 123 13.14 23.24 4.61
C GLN A 123 14.04 22.39 5.53
N PRO A 124 14.80 21.42 4.99
CA PRO A 124 14.89 21.07 3.57
C PRO A 124 13.63 20.33 3.07
N GLU A 125 13.43 20.35 1.77
CA GLU A 125 12.36 19.63 1.10
C GLU A 125 12.89 18.34 0.49
N LEU A 126 12.25 17.21 0.78
CA LEU A 126 12.51 15.90 0.17
C LEU A 126 11.23 15.39 -0.50
N VAL A 127 11.20 15.36 -1.84
CA VAL A 127 10.03 14.90 -2.60
C VAL A 127 10.33 13.56 -3.25
N VAL A 128 9.45 12.61 -3.00
CA VAL A 128 9.41 11.28 -3.61
C VAL A 128 8.17 11.23 -4.49
N GLN A 129 8.36 11.25 -5.81
CA GLN A 129 7.26 11.25 -6.77
C GLN A 129 7.59 10.33 -7.94
N GLY A 130 6.68 9.40 -8.25
CA GLY A 130 6.97 8.36 -9.24
C GLY A 130 8.22 7.55 -8.86
N SER A 131 9.20 7.42 -9.74
CA SER A 131 10.49 6.79 -9.44
C SER A 131 11.58 7.78 -9.03
N THR A 132 11.23 9.05 -8.82
CA THR A 132 12.20 10.13 -8.62
C THR A 132 12.24 10.56 -7.16
N ILE A 133 13.45 10.76 -6.65
CA ILE A 133 13.72 11.37 -5.35
C ILE A 133 14.37 12.72 -5.63
N THR A 134 13.90 13.79 -5.00
CA THR A 134 14.52 15.12 -5.13
C THR A 134 14.71 15.74 -3.76
N PHE A 135 15.85 16.41 -3.56
CA PHE A 135 16.17 17.14 -2.34
C PHE A 135 16.43 18.61 -2.69
N ASN A 136 15.59 19.50 -2.15
CA ASN A 136 15.55 20.92 -2.52
C ASN A 136 15.51 21.13 -4.04
N GLY A 137 14.66 20.36 -4.73
CA GLY A 137 14.50 20.37 -6.18
C GLY A 137 15.64 19.71 -6.99
N LYS A 138 16.71 19.23 -6.35
CA LYS A 138 17.81 18.54 -7.04
C LYS A 138 17.60 17.03 -7.02
N PRO A 139 17.77 16.33 -8.15
CA PRO A 139 17.53 14.90 -8.23
C PRO A 139 18.57 14.09 -7.45
N LEU A 140 18.09 13.17 -6.62
CA LEU A 140 18.86 12.15 -5.93
C LEU A 140 18.59 10.81 -6.61
N VAL A 141 19.64 10.16 -7.14
CA VAL A 141 19.50 8.94 -7.94
C VAL A 141 20.21 7.79 -7.25
N LEU A 142 19.48 6.69 -6.98
CA LEU A 142 20.09 5.47 -6.46
C LEU A 142 21.12 4.90 -7.47
N GLY A 143 22.18 4.30 -6.96
CA GLY A 143 23.34 3.85 -7.75
C GLY A 143 24.37 4.95 -8.05
N GLN A 144 24.06 6.23 -7.79
CA GLN A 144 25.05 7.30 -7.85
C GLN A 144 26.06 7.20 -6.72
N ARG A 145 27.21 7.82 -6.91
CA ARG A 145 28.26 7.84 -5.88
C ARG A 145 27.80 8.64 -4.66
N ILE A 146 28.18 8.17 -3.47
CA ILE A 146 27.93 8.86 -2.20
C ILE A 146 28.41 10.32 -2.24
N GLU A 147 29.54 10.61 -2.89
CA GLU A 147 30.05 11.98 -3.00
C GLU A 147 29.13 12.90 -3.82
N GLN A 148 28.34 12.36 -4.76
CA GLN A 148 27.35 13.13 -5.52
C GLN A 148 26.17 13.51 -4.63
N TRP A 149 25.67 12.55 -3.84
CA TRP A 149 24.63 12.79 -2.85
C TRP A 149 25.08 13.82 -1.80
N GLN A 150 26.33 13.73 -1.33
CA GLN A 150 26.89 14.71 -0.40
C GLN A 150 26.90 16.13 -0.95
N LYS A 151 27.21 16.31 -2.25
CA LYS A 151 27.16 17.63 -2.90
C LYS A 151 25.75 18.20 -2.99
N ILE A 152 24.73 17.33 -3.07
CA ILE A 152 23.33 17.72 -3.17
C ILE A 152 22.73 18.03 -1.80
N ILE A 153 22.89 17.11 -0.83
CA ILE A 153 22.38 17.27 0.55
C ILE A 153 23.12 18.40 1.27
N GLY A 154 24.44 18.49 1.05
CA GLY A 154 25.27 19.58 1.55
C GLY A 154 26.15 19.18 2.74
N LYS A 155 26.56 20.21 3.50
CA LYS A 155 27.52 20.10 4.60
C LYS A 155 26.93 19.32 5.80
N GLY A 156 27.81 18.85 6.67
CA GLY A 156 27.42 18.13 7.91
C GLY A 156 27.37 16.61 7.77
N ALA A 157 27.80 16.07 6.63
CA ALA A 157 27.95 14.64 6.43
C ALA A 157 29.04 14.07 7.36
N VAL A 158 28.70 13.03 8.11
CA VAL A 158 29.64 12.17 8.84
C VAL A 158 29.59 10.80 8.18
N CYS A 159 30.73 10.33 7.68
CA CYS A 159 30.80 9.06 6.97
C CYS A 159 31.75 8.08 7.66
N ALA A 160 31.44 6.80 7.47
CA ALA A 160 32.33 5.68 7.74
C ALA A 160 33.71 5.88 7.08
N ARG A 161 34.71 5.16 7.59
CA ARG A 161 36.02 5.12 6.93
C ARG A 161 35.86 4.49 5.55
N ARG A 162 36.66 4.93 4.57
CA ARG A 162 36.56 4.49 3.17
C ARG A 162 36.68 2.97 2.95
N ASN A 163 37.24 2.24 3.91
CA ASN A 163 37.42 0.79 3.86
C ASN A 163 36.29 0.00 4.55
N GLU A 164 35.36 0.66 5.24
CA GLU A 164 34.17 0.01 5.81
C GLU A 164 33.16 -0.32 4.71
N ARG A 165 32.48 -1.46 4.84
CA ARG A 165 31.50 -1.96 3.85
C ARG A 165 30.21 -2.40 4.56
N PRO A 166 29.03 -1.93 4.12
CA PRO A 166 28.85 -0.84 3.15
C PRO A 166 29.34 0.52 3.70
N LEU A 167 29.59 1.47 2.80
CA LEU A 167 29.95 2.84 3.23
C LEU A 167 28.68 3.55 3.68
N TRP A 168 28.65 3.97 4.93
CA TRP A 168 27.58 4.75 5.52
C TRP A 168 27.94 6.22 5.58
N CYS A 169 26.95 7.07 5.35
CA CYS A 169 27.01 8.49 5.63
C CYS A 169 25.72 8.95 6.30
N LYS A 170 25.84 9.86 7.27
CA LYS A 170 24.70 10.44 7.96
C LYS A 170 24.80 11.96 8.06
N TRP A 171 23.65 12.60 8.19
CA TRP A 171 23.51 14.01 8.51
C TRP A 171 22.69 14.12 9.79
N ASP A 172 23.37 14.20 10.94
CA ASP A 172 22.71 14.23 12.25
C ASP A 172 21.69 15.38 12.35
N GLY A 173 22.03 16.57 11.87
CA GLY A 173 21.13 17.74 11.89
C GLY A 173 19.93 17.64 10.94
N LEU A 174 19.93 16.67 10.02
CA LEU A 174 18.84 16.42 9.07
C LEU A 174 18.10 15.11 9.36
N GLY A 175 18.58 14.24 10.26
CA GLY A 175 17.99 12.91 10.44
C GLY A 175 18.00 12.07 9.15
N ILE A 176 19.01 12.23 8.29
CA ILE A 176 19.16 11.47 7.04
C ILE A 176 20.37 10.55 7.15
N GLU A 177 20.20 9.32 6.70
CA GLU A 177 21.29 8.37 6.46
C GLU A 177 21.26 7.89 5.01
N ILE A 178 22.43 7.61 4.46
CA ILE A 178 22.57 6.88 3.21
C ILE A 178 23.59 5.75 3.39
N ALA A 179 23.36 4.67 2.68
CA ALA A 179 24.26 3.53 2.63
C ALA A 179 24.50 3.14 1.18
N GLY A 180 25.71 2.68 0.89
CA GLY A 180 25.95 1.88 -0.29
C GLY A 180 25.63 0.40 -0.09
N SER A 181 25.95 -0.42 -1.09
CA SER A 181 25.80 -1.87 -1.00
C SER A 181 27.10 -2.57 -0.63
N PHE A 182 27.05 -3.85 -0.25
CA PHE A 182 28.26 -4.64 -0.03
C PHE A 182 29.11 -4.79 -1.31
N ASP A 183 28.44 -4.97 -2.46
CA ASP A 183 29.07 -5.14 -3.77
C ASP A 183 29.60 -3.80 -4.34
N HIS A 184 28.88 -2.71 -4.07
CA HIS A 184 29.21 -1.36 -4.52
C HIS A 184 29.14 -0.36 -3.36
N PRO A 185 30.10 -0.40 -2.42
CA PRO A 185 30.03 0.38 -1.17
C PRO A 185 30.01 1.88 -1.40
N ALA A 186 30.60 2.39 -2.48
CA ALA A 186 30.62 3.82 -2.78
C ALA A 186 29.37 4.32 -3.54
N GLN A 187 28.45 3.44 -3.94
CA GLN A 187 27.23 3.80 -4.67
C GLN A 187 26.02 3.69 -3.76
N VAL A 188 25.23 4.75 -3.66
CA VAL A 188 24.05 4.80 -2.77
C VAL A 188 23.02 3.76 -3.19
N ALA A 189 22.82 2.76 -2.35
CA ALA A 189 21.78 1.75 -2.49
C ALA A 189 20.57 2.09 -1.63
N GLN A 190 20.76 2.83 -0.53
CA GLN A 190 19.71 3.13 0.44
C GLN A 190 19.77 4.59 0.92
N ILE A 191 18.60 5.19 1.13
CA ILE A 191 18.39 6.39 1.95
C ILE A 191 17.39 6.08 3.05
N ASN A 192 17.66 6.54 4.28
CA ASN A 192 16.76 6.50 5.42
C ASN A 192 16.53 7.93 5.94
N VAL A 193 15.29 8.24 6.31
CA VAL A 193 14.86 9.51 6.87
C VAL A 193 14.13 9.24 8.19
N ARG A 194 14.64 9.82 9.27
CA ARG A 194 14.11 9.63 10.64
C ARG A 194 13.14 10.75 11.00
N PHE A 195 11.97 10.41 11.51
CA PHE A 195 10.94 11.36 11.96
C PHE A 195 10.78 11.38 13.47
N ASN A 196 11.02 10.25 14.12
CA ASN A 196 10.95 10.09 15.57
C ASN A 196 12.14 9.27 16.06
N ARG A 197 12.50 9.43 17.34
CA ARG A 197 13.48 8.60 18.04
C ARG A 197 12.79 7.84 19.15
N ASP A 198 13.23 6.61 19.42
CA ASP A 198 12.77 5.91 20.61
C ASP A 198 13.31 6.64 21.84
N ALA A 199 12.46 6.84 22.85
CA ALA A 199 12.88 7.38 24.15
C ALA A 199 13.99 6.50 24.79
N ASP A 200 13.97 5.21 24.45
CA ASP A 200 14.85 4.18 25.00
C ASP A 200 16.11 3.93 24.17
N GLU A 201 16.36 4.69 23.09
CA GLU A 201 17.63 4.62 22.34
C GLU A 201 18.86 4.92 23.23
N GLY A 202 18.66 5.59 24.36
CA GLY A 202 19.69 5.81 25.39
C GLY A 202 19.84 4.69 26.42
N LEU A 203 18.86 3.79 26.55
CA LEU A 203 18.84 2.76 27.61
C LEU A 203 19.67 1.51 27.27
N TYR A 204 20.02 1.34 25.99
CA TYR A 204 20.93 0.30 25.53
C TYR A 204 22.15 0.92 24.86
N ASP A 205 23.01 1.58 25.64
CA ASP A 205 24.32 2.02 25.15
C ASP A 205 25.25 0.80 24.91
N LEU A 206 24.94 0.03 23.87
CA LEU A 206 25.75 -1.06 23.31
C LEU A 206 26.82 -0.52 22.35
N ARG A 207 27.08 0.80 22.35
CA ARG A 207 28.08 1.37 21.45
C ARG A 207 29.45 0.82 21.80
N ALA A 208 30.23 0.55 20.75
CA ALA A 208 31.65 0.27 20.91
C ALA A 208 32.29 1.43 21.69
N ARG A 209 33.26 1.12 22.55
CA ARG A 209 34.00 2.14 23.30
C ARG A 209 35.37 2.35 22.68
N ASP A 210 35.83 3.59 22.68
CA ASP A 210 37.22 3.90 22.29
C ASP A 210 38.21 3.39 23.34
N ALA A 211 39.51 3.58 23.09
CA ALA A 211 40.56 3.18 24.03
C ALA A 211 40.50 3.94 25.37
N GLN A 212 39.74 5.04 25.44
CA GLN A 212 39.52 5.88 26.61
C GLN A 212 38.20 5.55 27.32
N GLY A 213 37.45 4.55 26.84
CA GLY A 213 36.16 4.12 27.40
C GLY A 213 34.96 4.97 26.97
N ASN A 214 35.12 5.95 26.09
CA ASN A 214 34.02 6.78 25.60
C ASN A 214 33.21 6.03 24.54
N PRO A 215 31.87 6.16 24.52
CA PRO A 215 31.04 5.58 23.47
C PRO A 215 31.38 6.16 22.08
N ILE A 216 31.58 5.27 21.12
CA ILE A 216 31.80 5.59 19.71
C ILE A 216 30.42 5.72 19.05
N ASP A 217 30.15 6.89 18.49
CA ASP A 217 28.89 7.11 17.79
C ASP A 217 28.85 6.34 16.46
N PRO A 218 27.84 5.49 16.24
CA PRO A 218 27.70 4.79 14.98
C PRO A 218 27.41 5.76 13.83
N VAL A 219 28.11 5.56 12.71
CA VAL A 219 27.92 6.35 11.47
C VAL A 219 26.68 5.94 10.68
N TRP A 220 26.09 4.79 11.01
CA TRP A 220 24.86 4.25 10.42
C TRP A 220 23.57 4.66 11.15
N LEU A 221 23.67 5.49 12.20
CA LEU A 221 22.50 5.95 12.96
C LEU A 221 22.61 7.45 13.23
N SER A 222 21.69 8.22 12.65
CA SER A 222 21.58 9.66 12.85
C SER A 222 20.93 9.99 14.19
N LYS A 223 21.47 11.03 14.83
CA LYS A 223 21.04 11.49 16.17
C LYS A 223 19.83 12.43 16.12
N GLY A 224 19.59 13.09 15.00
CA GLY A 224 18.46 14.01 14.85
C GLY A 224 17.27 13.37 14.17
N VAL A 225 16.23 14.18 14.00
CA VAL A 225 15.04 13.87 13.19
C VAL A 225 14.97 14.89 12.06
N PHE A 226 14.28 14.51 10.98
CA PHE A 226 14.11 15.32 9.79
C PHE A 226 13.32 16.59 10.12
N PRO A 227 13.95 17.78 10.04
CA PRO A 227 13.29 19.03 10.42
C PRO A 227 12.47 19.63 9.28
N GLY A 228 12.55 19.02 8.10
CA GLY A 228 12.04 19.56 6.85
C GLY A 228 10.66 19.03 6.46
N TYR A 229 10.33 19.22 5.18
CA TYR A 229 9.11 18.71 4.57
C TYR A 229 9.42 17.49 3.71
N LEU A 230 8.80 16.34 4.00
CA LEU A 230 8.86 15.17 3.13
C LEU A 230 7.52 15.05 2.39
N GLU A 231 7.57 14.89 1.08
CA GLU A 231 6.39 14.61 0.25
C GLU A 231 6.53 13.24 -0.40
N PHE A 232 5.48 12.44 -0.35
CA PHE A 232 5.39 11.18 -1.05
C PHE A 232 4.12 11.15 -1.92
N ASP A 233 4.30 11.14 -3.25
CA ASP A 233 3.22 11.16 -4.24
C ASP A 233 2.17 12.27 -4.01
N GLY A 234 2.62 13.47 -3.62
CA GLY A 234 1.72 14.60 -3.34
C GLY A 234 1.23 14.67 -1.89
N PHE A 235 1.45 13.62 -1.09
CA PHE A 235 1.07 13.58 0.32
C PHE A 235 2.24 14.01 1.21
N GLY A 236 2.03 15.00 2.06
CA GLY A 236 3.05 15.45 3.01
C GLY A 236 3.16 14.52 4.22
N ILE A 237 4.39 14.29 4.67
CA ILE A 237 4.74 13.41 5.77
C ILE A 237 5.48 14.21 6.84
N ASP A 238 5.01 14.08 8.07
CA ASP A 238 5.59 14.63 9.29
C ASP A 238 5.73 13.55 10.38
N LYS A 239 6.28 13.93 11.53
CA LYS A 239 6.45 13.03 12.69
C LYS A 239 5.15 12.46 13.28
N HIS A 240 4.00 13.03 12.94
CA HIS A 240 2.69 12.57 13.41
C HIS A 240 1.94 11.75 12.36
N THR A 241 2.56 11.56 11.20
CA THR A 241 1.94 10.88 10.07
C THR A 241 1.85 9.40 10.37
N ARG A 242 0.65 8.84 10.24
CA ARG A 242 0.39 7.43 10.48
C ARG A 242 0.42 6.65 9.18
N PHE A 243 0.75 5.35 9.26
CA PHE A 243 0.85 4.53 8.06
C PHE A 243 -0.45 4.47 7.23
N TRP A 244 -1.62 4.41 7.89
CA TRP A 244 -2.90 4.42 7.17
C TRP A 244 -3.12 5.71 6.36
N GLU A 245 -2.61 6.85 6.81
CA GLU A 245 -2.72 8.13 6.10
C GLU A 245 -1.92 8.07 4.80
N ILE A 246 -0.69 7.56 4.89
CA ILE A 246 0.16 7.33 3.72
C ILE A 246 -0.55 6.37 2.75
N GLN A 247 -0.99 5.20 3.23
CA GLN A 247 -1.66 4.19 2.42
C GLN A 247 -2.93 4.73 1.71
N ALA A 248 -3.64 5.67 2.31
CA ALA A 248 -4.85 6.24 1.73
C ALA A 248 -4.60 7.32 0.66
N ASN A 249 -3.44 8.00 0.68
CA ASN A 249 -3.20 9.19 -0.13
C ASN A 249 -2.12 9.02 -1.22
N VAL A 250 -1.25 8.02 -1.11
CA VAL A 250 -0.20 7.78 -2.12
C VAL A 250 -0.69 6.87 -3.24
N ASP A 251 0.09 6.79 -4.32
CA ASP A 251 -0.28 5.96 -5.47
C ASP A 251 -0.50 4.49 -5.06
N ARG A 252 -1.62 3.91 -5.46
CA ARG A 252 -1.93 2.49 -5.19
C ARG A 252 -0.91 1.55 -5.82
N GLN A 253 -0.20 1.97 -6.88
CA GLN A 253 0.88 1.23 -7.50
C GLN A 253 2.08 1.01 -6.55
N ARG A 254 2.21 1.81 -5.48
CA ARG A 254 3.22 1.58 -4.42
C ARG A 254 3.04 0.27 -3.69
N ASN A 255 1.84 -0.29 -3.72
CA ASN A 255 1.54 -1.58 -3.12
C ASN A 255 1.94 -1.65 -1.64
N LEU A 256 1.70 -0.56 -0.89
CA LEU A 256 2.04 -0.46 0.53
C LEU A 256 1.27 -1.51 1.34
N ARG A 257 1.99 -2.32 2.11
CA ARG A 257 1.43 -3.44 2.88
C ARG A 257 2.08 -3.55 4.25
N CYS A 258 1.32 -4.13 5.17
CA CYS A 258 1.81 -4.60 6.46
C CYS A 258 1.81 -6.13 6.49
N GLY A 259 2.56 -6.70 7.43
CA GLY A 259 2.41 -8.10 7.78
C GLY A 259 1.02 -8.38 8.33
N LEU A 260 0.57 -9.64 8.25
CA LEU A 260 -0.78 -10.04 8.68
C LEU A 260 -1.03 -9.80 10.18
N LEU A 261 0.00 -9.98 11.01
CA LEU A 261 -0.09 -9.89 12.47
C LEU A 261 0.62 -8.65 13.03
N ASN A 262 1.49 -8.02 12.24
CA ASN A 262 2.32 -6.92 12.70
C ASN A 262 2.56 -5.93 11.55
N CYS A 263 2.33 -4.66 11.85
CA CYS A 263 2.48 -3.52 10.94
C CYS A 263 3.65 -2.62 11.35
N HIS A 264 4.53 -3.06 12.26
CA HIS A 264 5.69 -2.30 12.71
C HIS A 264 6.66 -1.94 11.57
N GLN A 265 6.74 -2.80 10.54
CA GLN A 265 7.61 -2.59 9.37
C GLN A 265 6.80 -2.70 8.07
N PRO A 266 5.97 -1.70 7.74
CA PRO A 266 5.30 -1.66 6.45
C PRO A 266 6.32 -1.55 5.32
N HIS A 267 5.97 -2.09 4.16
CA HIS A 267 6.82 -2.02 2.98
C HIS A 267 6.00 -1.84 1.70
N GLY A 268 6.67 -1.49 0.62
CA GLY A 268 6.10 -1.43 -0.71
C GLY A 268 7.18 -1.20 -1.76
N THR A 269 6.78 -0.62 -2.88
CA THR A 269 7.64 -0.47 -4.07
C THR A 269 7.66 0.96 -4.55
N LEU A 270 8.82 1.41 -5.03
CA LEU A 270 9.02 2.70 -5.66
C LEU A 270 9.45 2.49 -7.12
N GLY A 271 8.47 2.35 -8.01
CA GLY A 271 8.73 1.99 -9.40
C GLY A 271 9.16 0.52 -9.52
N GLY A 272 9.96 0.19 -10.54
CA GLY A 272 10.38 -1.19 -10.83
C GLY A 272 11.72 -1.60 -10.22
N THR A 273 12.42 -0.70 -9.53
CA THR A 273 13.85 -0.88 -9.18
C THR A 273 14.18 -0.60 -7.72
N ALA A 274 13.24 -0.07 -6.95
CA ALA A 274 13.45 0.30 -5.56
C ALA A 274 12.28 -0.15 -4.68
N ASP A 275 12.60 -0.47 -3.43
CA ASP A 275 11.68 -0.87 -2.40
C ASP A 275 11.55 0.25 -1.35
N LEU A 276 10.38 0.31 -0.75
CA LEU A 276 10.05 1.22 0.33
C LEU A 276 9.96 0.42 1.62
N TYR A 277 10.60 0.90 2.68
CA TYR A 277 10.46 0.37 4.03
C TYR A 277 10.11 1.51 4.97
N MET A 278 9.19 1.24 5.88
CA MET A 278 8.80 2.17 6.92
C MET A 278 8.99 1.48 8.25
N VAL A 279 9.23 2.26 9.30
CA VAL A 279 9.18 1.76 10.66
C VAL A 279 8.19 2.60 11.45
N LEU A 280 7.30 1.97 12.20
CA LEU A 280 6.27 2.64 12.99
C LEU A 280 6.58 2.54 14.48
N ASN A 281 6.09 3.49 15.28
CA ASN A 281 6.20 3.41 16.74
C ASN A 281 5.23 2.40 17.38
N SER A 282 4.30 1.81 16.62
CA SER A 282 3.38 0.76 17.07
C SER A 282 3.35 -0.42 16.09
N GLY A 283 2.78 -1.55 16.51
CA GLY A 283 2.60 -2.74 15.68
C GLY A 283 1.36 -2.69 14.76
N ASP A 284 0.67 -1.57 14.67
CA ASP A 284 -0.57 -1.41 13.91
C ASP A 284 -0.52 -0.25 12.91
N LYS A 285 -1.52 -0.15 12.03
CA LYS A 285 -1.57 0.88 10.98
C LYS A 285 -1.72 2.31 11.52
N TYR A 286 -2.00 2.49 12.82
CA TYR A 286 -2.12 3.78 13.49
C TYR A 286 -0.81 4.25 14.11
N GLY A 287 0.23 3.42 14.07
CA GLY A 287 1.57 3.82 14.45
C GLY A 287 2.03 5.02 13.64
N GLU A 288 2.61 6.00 14.34
CA GLU A 288 3.26 7.13 13.72
C GLU A 288 4.57 6.65 13.07
N LEU A 289 4.89 7.26 11.94
CA LEU A 289 6.09 6.99 11.18
C LEU A 289 7.31 7.39 12.01
N ARG A 290 8.22 6.43 12.18
CA ARG A 290 9.52 6.63 12.82
C ARG A 290 10.61 6.79 11.77
N GLU A 291 10.60 5.93 10.77
CA GLU A 291 11.58 5.94 9.68
C GLU A 291 10.90 5.70 8.33
N PHE A 292 11.45 6.35 7.31
CA PHE A 292 11.09 6.18 5.91
C PHE A 292 12.36 5.88 5.13
N THR A 293 12.41 4.69 4.54
CA THR A 293 13.57 4.16 3.82
C THR A 293 13.21 3.86 2.38
N ILE A 294 14.11 4.23 1.47
CA ILE A 294 14.08 3.82 0.07
C ILE A 294 15.38 3.05 -0.20
N ALA A 295 15.27 1.82 -0.68
CA ALA A 295 16.42 0.97 -1.00
C ALA A 295 16.33 0.41 -2.42
N SER A 296 17.46 0.13 -3.06
CA SER A 296 17.49 -0.56 -4.36
C SER A 296 17.09 -2.02 -4.20
N GLY A 297 16.19 -2.52 -5.06
CA GLY A 297 15.57 -3.86 -4.90
C GLY A 297 16.49 -5.06 -5.10
N SER A 298 17.78 -4.86 -5.41
CA SER A 298 18.78 -5.93 -5.52
C SER A 298 19.38 -6.38 -4.18
N GLU A 299 19.09 -5.69 -3.07
CA GLU A 299 19.78 -5.95 -1.79
C GLU A 299 19.18 -7.05 -0.90
N GLN A 300 18.05 -7.66 -1.27
CA GLN A 300 17.42 -8.71 -0.43
C GLN A 300 17.59 -10.16 -0.91
N ASN A 301 18.24 -10.39 -2.07
CA ASN A 301 18.44 -11.74 -2.62
C ASN A 301 19.86 -12.30 -2.42
N LYS A 302 20.61 -11.84 -1.40
CA LYS A 302 21.90 -12.43 -1.03
C LYS A 302 22.03 -12.62 0.47
#